data_AF-A0A0C2JST8-F1
#
_entry.id   AF-A0A0C2JST8-F1
#
_cell.length_a   1.000
_cell.length_b   1.000
_cell.length_c   1.000
_cell.angle_alpha   90.00
_cell.angle_beta   90.00
_cell.angle_gamma   90.00
#
_symmetry.space_group_name_H-M   'P 1'
#
loop_
_entity.id
_entity.type
_entity.pdbx_description
1 polymer ?
#
loop_
_entity_poly.entity_id
_entity_poly.type
_entity_poly.pdbx_seq_one_letter_code
_entity_poly.pdbx_strand_id
1 'polypeptide(L)'
;MLVKVFSFLAIIYKTLEVHRDRSKTVDLSLGSMKIHLEFELDLKYWLPSGQYDIADSVDIKNVTLIGSKFTIRNHDTEMLSSAELSCNVRNLKDEIKMNGCKVMFLNTPSSPIINYSIGYTIKLNKNTKYSIQKLLVAFSPESGGKSLFEISSLSTSITFDGYTKKCDMIFKENGKILADLKLTELISNLEQYGASIIDENDPKGQLIPLEYPEEDENQINEEKQFTTTRILLLTFTSLLAVVIPVINWIILNRFRKSNDAKRILNKI
;
A
#
# COMPACT_ATOMS: atom_id res chain seq x y z
N MET A 1 21.52 28.02 -13.43
CA MET A 1 20.13 28.32 -13.02
C MET A 1 19.19 27.18 -13.41
N LEU A 2 19.22 26.68 -14.65
CA LEU A 2 18.40 25.53 -15.10
C LEU A 2 18.53 24.26 -14.25
N VAL A 3 19.74 23.84 -13.85
CA VAL A 3 19.96 22.61 -13.06
C VAL A 3 19.16 22.61 -11.75
N LYS A 4 18.99 23.77 -11.11
CA LYS A 4 18.24 23.89 -9.84
C LYS A 4 16.72 23.86 -10.04
N VAL A 5 16.24 24.28 -11.20
CA VAL A 5 14.81 24.19 -11.57
C VAL A 5 14.44 22.73 -11.81
N PHE A 6 15.31 21.94 -12.44
CA PHE A 6 15.10 20.49 -12.61
C PHE A 6 15.11 19.73 -11.27
N SER A 7 15.96 20.10 -10.31
CA SER A 7 15.91 19.49 -8.97
C SER A 7 14.61 19.79 -8.22
N PHE A 8 14.06 20.99 -8.35
CA PHE A 8 12.80 21.36 -7.72
C PHE A 8 11.59 20.65 -8.37
N LEU A 9 11.59 20.57 -9.71
CA LEU A 9 10.58 19.81 -10.46
C LEU A 9 10.66 18.31 -10.15
N ALA A 10 11.86 17.74 -9.95
CA ALA A 10 12.03 16.35 -9.54
C ALA A 10 11.47 16.09 -8.13
N ILE A 11 11.61 17.04 -7.19
CA ILE A 11 11.01 16.94 -5.85
C ILE A 11 9.49 17.00 -5.94
N ILE A 12 8.92 17.96 -6.69
CA ILE A 12 7.46 18.06 -6.89
C ILE A 12 6.90 16.82 -7.57
N TYR A 13 7.60 16.30 -8.60
CA TYR A 13 7.19 15.08 -9.29
C TYR A 13 7.18 13.89 -8.32
N LYS A 14 8.23 13.74 -7.50
CA LYS A 14 8.32 12.69 -6.49
C LYS A 14 7.26 12.81 -5.41
N THR A 15 6.86 14.03 -5.02
CA THR A 15 5.76 14.27 -4.07
C THR A 15 4.38 14.05 -4.70
N LEU A 16 4.20 14.34 -5.98
CA LEU A 16 2.96 14.04 -6.71
C LEU A 16 2.77 12.53 -6.95
N GLU A 17 3.86 11.78 -7.04
CA GLU A 17 3.84 10.31 -7.13
C GLU A 17 3.33 9.65 -5.82
N VAL A 18 3.36 10.37 -4.69
CA VAL A 18 2.92 9.87 -3.36
C VAL A 18 1.39 9.78 -3.24
N HIS A 19 0.61 10.37 -4.15
CA HIS A 19 -0.86 10.22 -4.19
C HIS A 19 -1.36 9.39 -5.37
N ARG A 20 -0.54 8.46 -5.85
CA ARG A 20 -1.03 7.45 -6.79
C ARG A 20 -2.11 6.64 -6.06
N ASP A 21 -3.31 6.63 -6.61
CA ASP A 21 -4.40 5.79 -6.12
C ASP A 21 -3.96 4.32 -6.23
N ARG A 22 -3.56 3.76 -5.08
CA ARG A 22 -3.08 2.38 -4.95
C ARG A 22 -4.24 1.40 -4.92
N SER A 23 -5.45 1.89 -4.62
CA SER A 23 -6.63 1.07 -4.62
C SER A 23 -6.93 0.56 -6.03
N LYS A 24 -7.35 -0.70 -6.10
CA LYS A 24 -7.84 -1.33 -7.32
C LYS A 24 -9.30 -1.70 -7.11
N THR A 25 -10.13 -1.33 -8.07
CA THR A 25 -11.55 -1.69 -8.07
C THR A 25 -11.84 -2.62 -9.23
N VAL A 26 -12.50 -3.74 -8.96
CA VAL A 26 -12.85 -4.76 -9.95
C VAL A 26 -14.24 -5.33 -9.67
N ASP A 27 -15.06 -5.36 -10.71
CA ASP A 27 -16.34 -6.06 -10.70
C ASP A 27 -16.15 -7.50 -11.19
N LEU A 28 -16.54 -8.46 -10.35
CA LEU A 28 -16.47 -9.89 -10.60
C LEU A 28 -17.88 -10.48 -10.65
N SER A 29 -18.01 -11.62 -11.32
CA SER A 29 -19.28 -12.36 -11.41
C SER A 29 -19.06 -13.83 -11.13
N LEU A 30 -19.93 -14.41 -10.30
CA LEU A 30 -19.91 -15.83 -9.94
C LEU A 30 -21.30 -16.43 -10.11
N GLY A 31 -21.58 -17.00 -11.28
CA GLY A 31 -22.93 -17.36 -11.68
C GLY A 31 -23.78 -16.10 -11.87
N SER A 32 -24.91 -15.99 -11.18
CA SER A 32 -25.75 -14.79 -11.18
C SER A 32 -25.32 -13.72 -10.17
N MET A 33 -24.34 -14.03 -9.30
CA MET A 33 -23.90 -13.14 -8.23
C MET A 33 -22.91 -12.11 -8.77
N LYS A 34 -23.14 -10.83 -8.48
CA LYS A 34 -22.16 -9.75 -8.71
C LYS A 34 -21.39 -9.47 -7.42
N ILE A 35 -20.08 -9.27 -7.56
CA ILE A 35 -19.16 -9.02 -6.47
C ILE A 35 -18.33 -7.79 -6.85
N HIS A 36 -18.43 -6.73 -6.07
CA HIS A 36 -17.59 -5.55 -6.22
C HIS A 36 -16.45 -5.64 -5.23
N LEU A 37 -15.22 -5.67 -5.74
CA LEU A 37 -14.00 -5.79 -4.95
C LEU A 37 -13.18 -4.51 -5.09
N GLU A 38 -12.90 -3.86 -3.98
CA GLU A 38 -11.98 -2.72 -3.91
C GLU A 38 -10.87 -3.06 -2.91
N PHE A 39 -9.61 -2.94 -3.29
CA PHE A 39 -8.52 -3.41 -2.44
C PHE A 39 -7.18 -2.73 -2.72
N GLU A 40 -6.35 -2.67 -1.69
CA GLU A 40 -4.94 -2.26 -1.72
C GLU A 40 -4.12 -3.36 -1.05
N LEU A 41 -3.43 -4.15 -1.87
CA LEU A 41 -2.77 -5.39 -1.46
C LEU A 41 -1.30 -5.38 -1.90
N ASP A 42 -0.40 -5.66 -0.96
CA ASP A 42 1.00 -5.95 -1.25
C ASP A 42 1.33 -7.39 -0.89
N LEU A 43 2.16 -8.02 -1.71
CA LEU A 43 2.69 -9.36 -1.49
C LEU A 43 4.20 -9.28 -1.33
N LYS A 44 4.69 -9.61 -0.13
CA LYS A 44 6.13 -9.64 0.16
C LYS A 44 6.58 -11.08 0.33
N TYR A 45 7.70 -11.46 -0.27
CA TYR A 45 8.22 -12.82 -0.14
C TYR A 45 9.73 -12.83 0.06
N TRP A 46 10.21 -13.82 0.81
CA TRP A 46 11.63 -13.96 1.11
C TRP A 46 12.28 -14.99 0.18
N LEU A 47 13.41 -14.60 -0.40
CA LEU A 47 14.27 -15.46 -1.17
C LEU A 47 15.14 -16.32 -0.24
N PRO A 48 15.64 -17.48 -0.71
CA PRO A 48 16.57 -18.31 0.06
C PRO A 48 17.84 -17.56 0.52
N SER A 49 18.24 -16.49 -0.19
CA SER A 49 19.34 -15.60 0.19
C SER A 49 19.07 -14.75 1.43
N GLY A 50 17.84 -14.70 1.91
CA GLY A 50 17.39 -13.83 3.01
C GLY A 50 17.00 -12.41 2.57
N GLN A 51 17.19 -12.07 1.30
CA GLN A 51 16.58 -10.89 0.68
C GLN A 51 15.07 -11.10 0.52
N TYR A 52 14.33 -10.01 0.37
CA TYR A 52 12.91 -10.07 0.04
C TYR A 52 12.63 -9.23 -1.20
N ASP A 53 11.53 -9.57 -1.86
CA ASP A 53 10.97 -8.81 -2.97
C ASP A 53 9.51 -8.46 -2.64
N ILE A 54 9.01 -7.39 -3.23
CA ILE A 54 7.66 -6.86 -2.97
C ILE A 54 6.94 -6.72 -4.31
N ALA A 55 5.84 -7.44 -4.43
CA ALA A 55 4.82 -7.20 -5.45
C ALA A 55 3.81 -6.17 -4.89
N ASP A 56 4.00 -4.90 -5.22
CA ASP A 56 3.16 -3.78 -4.78
C ASP A 56 1.79 -3.80 -5.49
N SER A 57 0.76 -3.34 -4.79
CA SER A 57 -0.58 -3.04 -5.31
C SER A 57 -0.60 -2.33 -6.67
N VAL A 58 0.35 -1.41 -6.92
CA VAL A 58 0.45 -0.65 -8.17
C VAL A 58 0.72 -1.57 -9.38
N ASP A 59 1.44 -2.67 -9.15
CA ASP A 59 1.85 -3.62 -10.17
C ASP A 59 0.86 -4.78 -10.36
N ILE A 60 -0.25 -4.76 -9.63
CA ILE A 60 -1.37 -5.67 -9.88
C ILE A 60 -1.99 -5.33 -11.24
N LYS A 61 -1.74 -6.21 -12.22
CA LYS A 61 -2.21 -6.05 -13.60
C LYS A 61 -3.58 -6.63 -13.82
N ASN A 62 -3.91 -7.72 -13.12
CA ASN A 62 -5.12 -8.47 -13.41
C ASN A 62 -5.71 -9.13 -12.17
N VAL A 63 -7.02 -8.99 -12.03
CA VAL A 63 -7.85 -9.69 -11.04
C VAL A 63 -8.98 -10.34 -11.81
N THR A 64 -9.08 -11.66 -11.72
CA THR A 64 -10.07 -12.41 -12.49
C THR A 64 -10.80 -13.41 -11.61
N LEU A 65 -12.06 -13.66 -11.95
CA LEU A 65 -12.85 -14.77 -11.44
C LEU A 65 -13.45 -15.50 -12.63
N ILE A 66 -12.77 -16.56 -13.08
CA ILE A 66 -13.18 -17.34 -14.24
C ILE A 66 -13.67 -18.70 -13.76
N GLY A 67 -14.96 -18.96 -13.95
CA GLY A 67 -15.61 -20.16 -13.42
C GLY A 67 -15.49 -20.20 -11.89
N SER A 68 -14.83 -21.23 -11.36
CA SER A 68 -14.58 -21.41 -9.93
C SER A 68 -13.17 -21.01 -9.49
N LYS A 69 -12.46 -20.20 -10.27
CA LYS A 69 -11.06 -19.84 -9.99
C LYS A 69 -10.88 -18.34 -9.89
N PHE A 70 -10.55 -17.87 -8.69
CA PHE A 70 -10.15 -16.49 -8.41
C PHE A 70 -8.64 -16.37 -8.57
N THR A 71 -8.16 -15.34 -9.26
CA THR A 71 -6.72 -15.14 -9.48
C THR A 71 -6.38 -13.66 -9.46
N ILE A 72 -5.38 -13.28 -8.66
CA ILE A 72 -4.72 -11.98 -8.65
C ILE A 72 -3.32 -12.17 -9.23
N ARG A 73 -2.96 -11.35 -10.23
CA ARG A 73 -1.63 -11.36 -10.85
C ARG A 73 -0.98 -9.99 -10.73
N ASN A 74 0.25 -10.02 -10.26
CA ASN A 74 1.19 -8.93 -10.27
C ASN A 74 2.29 -9.22 -11.29
N HIS A 75 2.70 -8.20 -12.03
CA HIS A 75 3.85 -8.29 -12.93
C HIS A 75 4.64 -6.99 -12.91
N ASP A 76 5.85 -7.06 -12.35
CA ASP A 76 6.84 -6.00 -12.42
C ASP A 76 7.59 -6.13 -13.76
N THR A 77 7.39 -5.14 -14.62
CA THR A 77 8.03 -5.09 -15.94
C THR A 77 9.50 -4.69 -15.88
N GLU A 78 9.93 -3.98 -14.85
CA GLU A 78 11.32 -3.53 -14.68
C GLU A 78 12.20 -4.68 -14.19
N MET A 79 11.74 -5.39 -13.16
CA MET A 79 12.46 -6.53 -12.59
C MET A 79 12.20 -7.84 -13.34
N LEU A 80 11.20 -7.85 -14.24
CA LEU A 80 10.68 -9.06 -14.89
C LEU A 80 10.22 -10.11 -13.87
N SER A 81 9.78 -9.66 -12.70
CA SER A 81 9.25 -10.50 -11.64
C SER A 81 7.72 -10.59 -11.75
N SER A 82 7.14 -11.60 -11.10
CA SER A 82 5.69 -11.75 -11.02
C SER A 82 5.27 -12.51 -9.78
N ALA A 83 4.07 -12.20 -9.31
CA ALA A 83 3.41 -12.94 -8.25
C ALA A 83 1.98 -13.30 -8.68
N GLU A 84 1.53 -14.50 -8.35
CA GLU A 84 0.16 -14.97 -8.59
C GLU A 84 -0.41 -15.55 -7.29
N LEU A 85 -1.54 -15.01 -6.83
CA LEU A 85 -2.39 -15.64 -5.82
C LEU A 85 -3.61 -16.22 -6.54
N SER A 86 -3.82 -17.53 -6.41
CA SER A 86 -4.92 -18.23 -7.08
C SER A 86 -5.68 -19.13 -6.11
N CYS A 87 -6.99 -19.00 -6.05
CA CYS A 87 -7.86 -19.73 -5.13
C CYS A 87 -9.03 -20.39 -5.87
N ASN A 88 -9.49 -21.53 -5.36
CA ASN A 88 -10.78 -22.08 -5.78
C ASN A 88 -11.90 -21.35 -5.03
N VAL A 89 -12.97 -21.04 -5.75
CA VAL A 89 -14.15 -20.34 -5.23
C VAL A 89 -15.39 -21.17 -5.55
N ARG A 90 -16.21 -21.43 -4.55
CA ARG A 90 -17.49 -22.11 -4.70
C ARG A 90 -18.62 -21.20 -4.27
N ASN A 91 -19.61 -21.09 -5.14
CA ASN A 91 -20.86 -20.40 -4.87
C ASN A 91 -21.80 -21.35 -4.12
N LEU A 92 -21.96 -21.18 -2.81
CA LEU A 92 -22.96 -21.92 -2.03
C LEU A 92 -24.28 -21.14 -2.02
N LYS A 93 -25.28 -21.59 -1.27
CA LYS A 93 -26.58 -20.89 -1.22
C LYS A 93 -26.40 -19.48 -0.64
N ASP A 94 -25.99 -19.41 0.62
CA ASP A 94 -25.91 -18.16 1.40
C ASP A 94 -24.46 -17.66 1.58
N GLU A 95 -23.48 -18.42 1.09
CA GLU A 95 -22.06 -18.17 1.31
C GLU A 95 -21.24 -18.32 0.02
N ILE A 96 -20.08 -17.67 -0.02
CA ILE A 96 -18.99 -17.98 -0.93
C ILE A 96 -17.89 -18.68 -0.12
N LYS A 97 -17.42 -19.82 -0.62
CA LYS A 97 -16.33 -20.57 -0.01
C LYS A 97 -15.09 -20.43 -0.88
N MET A 98 -14.01 -19.89 -0.32
CA MET A 98 -12.69 -19.83 -0.93
C MET A 98 -11.77 -20.86 -0.27
N ASN A 99 -11.07 -21.68 -1.05
CA ASN A 99 -10.13 -22.67 -0.52
C ASN A 99 -9.09 -23.09 -1.55
N GLY A 100 -8.11 -23.89 -1.08
CA GLY A 100 -7.06 -24.44 -1.95
C GLY A 100 -6.26 -23.35 -2.64
N CYS A 101 -6.01 -22.26 -1.92
CA CYS A 101 -5.26 -21.12 -2.42
C CYS A 101 -3.80 -21.51 -2.65
N LYS A 102 -3.21 -20.98 -3.72
CA LYS A 102 -1.81 -21.15 -4.06
C LYS A 102 -1.21 -19.79 -4.32
N VAL A 103 0.01 -19.59 -3.85
CA VAL A 103 0.80 -18.41 -4.14
C VAL A 103 2.02 -18.84 -4.93
N MET A 104 2.29 -18.16 -6.03
CA MET A 104 3.43 -18.40 -6.90
C MET A 104 4.22 -17.11 -7.03
N PHE A 105 5.55 -17.22 -6.94
CA PHE A 105 6.48 -16.12 -7.11
C PHE A 105 7.53 -16.51 -8.15
N LEU A 106 7.78 -15.59 -9.08
CA LEU A 106 8.85 -15.69 -10.06
C LEU A 106 9.67 -14.41 -9.96
N ASN A 107 10.90 -14.50 -9.45
CA ASN A 107 11.75 -13.34 -9.24
C ASN A 107 12.40 -12.85 -10.54
N THR A 108 12.94 -13.77 -11.36
CA THR A 108 13.46 -13.47 -12.69
C THR A 108 13.06 -14.58 -13.66
N PRO A 109 13.07 -14.35 -14.98
CA PRO A 109 12.73 -15.38 -15.98
C PRO A 109 13.61 -16.64 -15.91
N SER A 110 14.81 -16.54 -15.33
CA SER A 110 15.75 -17.66 -15.18
C SER A 110 15.68 -18.36 -13.82
N SER A 111 15.00 -17.75 -12.84
CA SER A 111 14.90 -18.28 -11.48
C SER A 111 13.83 -19.38 -11.40
N PRO A 112 14.00 -20.36 -10.50
CA PRO A 112 12.93 -21.32 -10.23
C PRO A 112 11.69 -20.61 -9.68
N ILE A 113 10.51 -21.08 -10.09
CA ILE A 113 9.24 -20.60 -9.54
C ILE A 113 9.08 -21.14 -8.11
N ILE A 114 8.90 -20.24 -7.16
CA ILE A 114 8.59 -20.57 -5.78
C ILE A 114 7.07 -20.68 -5.65
N ASN A 115 6.57 -21.78 -5.10
CA ASN A 115 5.14 -21.95 -4.90
C ASN A 115 4.80 -22.43 -3.49
N TYR A 116 3.69 -21.94 -2.96
CA TYR A 116 3.16 -22.32 -1.67
C TYR A 116 1.67 -22.63 -1.81
N SER A 117 1.19 -23.61 -1.04
CA SER A 117 -0.24 -23.87 -0.89
C SER A 117 -0.69 -23.38 0.47
N ILE A 118 -1.82 -22.68 0.51
CA ILE A 118 -2.46 -22.16 1.72
C ILE A 118 -3.63 -23.10 2.04
N GLY A 119 -3.54 -23.81 3.16
CA GLY A 119 -4.55 -24.82 3.56
C GLY A 119 -5.86 -24.24 4.10
N TYR A 120 -5.89 -22.94 4.44
CA TYR A 120 -7.06 -22.28 4.98
C TYR A 120 -8.28 -22.32 4.05
N THR A 121 -9.45 -22.42 4.67
CA THR A 121 -10.74 -22.26 4.00
C THR A 121 -11.42 -21.02 4.54
N ILE A 122 -11.77 -20.09 3.67
CA ILE A 122 -12.48 -18.86 4.02
C ILE A 122 -13.93 -18.97 3.56
N LYS A 123 -14.87 -18.61 4.43
CA LYS A 123 -16.29 -18.49 4.10
C LYS A 123 -16.75 -17.05 4.28
N LEU A 124 -17.38 -16.51 3.26
CA LEU A 124 -17.96 -15.17 3.26
C LEU A 124 -19.47 -15.29 3.08
N ASN A 125 -20.25 -14.68 3.96
CA ASN A 125 -21.70 -14.60 3.85
C ASN A 125 -22.07 -13.59 2.76
N LYS A 126 -22.90 -14.00 1.80
CA LYS A 126 -23.30 -13.13 0.67
C LYS A 126 -24.17 -11.97 1.08
N ASN A 127 -24.83 -12.07 2.23
CA ASN A 127 -25.66 -11.01 2.77
C ASN A 127 -24.84 -9.97 3.56
N THR A 128 -23.51 -10.07 3.53
CA THR A 128 -22.62 -9.22 4.33
C THR A 128 -21.59 -8.54 3.43
N LYS A 129 -21.53 -7.20 3.45
CA LYS A 129 -20.40 -6.43 2.94
C LYS A 129 -19.24 -6.51 3.93
N TYR A 130 -18.04 -6.75 3.43
CA TYR A 130 -16.82 -6.85 4.25
C TYR A 130 -15.95 -5.63 4.03
N SER A 131 -15.42 -5.05 5.11
CA SER A 131 -14.48 -3.93 5.10
C SER A 131 -13.36 -4.24 6.08
N ILE A 132 -12.20 -4.59 5.55
CA ILE A 132 -11.05 -5.07 6.30
C ILE A 132 -9.90 -4.09 6.10
N GLN A 133 -9.33 -3.57 7.18
CA GLN A 133 -8.24 -2.58 7.14
C GLN A 133 -7.02 -3.04 7.93
N LYS A 134 -5.84 -2.61 7.46
CA LYS A 134 -4.53 -2.86 8.09
C LYS A 134 -4.24 -4.35 8.36
N LEU A 135 -4.79 -5.25 7.54
CA LEU A 135 -4.57 -6.68 7.67
C LEU A 135 -3.14 -7.04 7.26
N LEU A 136 -2.38 -7.66 8.15
CA LEU A 136 -1.09 -8.27 7.84
C LEU A 136 -1.15 -9.76 8.20
N VAL A 137 -1.03 -10.63 7.19
CA VAL A 137 -0.94 -12.09 7.37
C VAL A 137 0.45 -12.53 6.97
N ALA A 138 1.16 -13.19 7.89
CA ALA A 138 2.48 -13.74 7.62
C ALA A 138 2.49 -15.25 7.73
N PHE A 139 2.97 -15.88 6.67
CA PHE A 139 3.06 -17.32 6.58
C PHE A 139 4.46 -17.76 6.97
N SER A 140 4.58 -18.62 7.98
CA SER A 140 5.86 -19.18 8.43
C SER A 140 5.81 -20.71 8.36
N PRO A 141 6.93 -21.41 8.05
CA PRO A 141 6.91 -22.86 7.90
C PRO A 141 6.79 -23.60 9.24
N GLU A 142 7.19 -22.96 10.35
CA GLU A 142 7.17 -23.48 11.73
C GLU A 142 7.18 -22.31 12.73
N SER A 143 6.74 -22.54 13.98
CA SER A 143 6.78 -21.55 15.06
C SER A 143 8.22 -21.12 15.38
N GLY A 144 8.68 -20.04 14.76
CA GLY A 144 10.01 -19.44 14.98
C GLY A 144 10.86 -19.23 13.72
N GLY A 145 10.43 -19.76 12.56
CA GLY A 145 11.08 -19.48 11.28
C GLY A 145 10.83 -18.06 10.76
N LYS A 146 11.71 -17.57 9.89
CA LYS A 146 11.43 -16.36 9.09
C LYS A 146 10.18 -16.61 8.24
N SER A 147 9.32 -15.60 8.13
CA SER A 147 8.16 -15.65 7.25
C SER A 147 8.59 -15.99 5.82
N LEU A 148 7.88 -16.90 5.17
CA LEU A 148 8.08 -17.28 3.77
C LEU A 148 7.53 -16.20 2.85
N PHE A 149 6.34 -15.72 3.17
CA PHE A 149 5.72 -14.57 2.55
C PHE A 149 4.72 -13.89 3.49
N GLU A 150 4.44 -12.63 3.18
CA GLU A 150 3.49 -11.76 3.85
C GLU A 150 2.49 -11.24 2.83
N ILE A 151 1.22 -11.24 3.25
CA ILE A 151 0.13 -10.59 2.54
C ILE A 151 -0.28 -9.41 3.43
N SER A 152 -0.08 -8.19 2.94
CA SER A 152 -0.54 -6.97 3.60
C SER A 152 -1.63 -6.32 2.79
N SER A 153 -2.77 -6.07 3.43
CA SER A 153 -3.87 -5.29 2.88
C SER A 153 -4.05 -4.04 3.72
N LEU A 154 -3.83 -2.87 3.13
CA LEU A 154 -4.11 -1.59 3.78
C LEU A 154 -5.62 -1.38 3.90
N SER A 155 -6.34 -1.64 2.81
CA SER A 155 -7.80 -1.65 2.77
C SER A 155 -8.29 -2.74 1.80
N THR A 156 -9.35 -3.46 2.19
CA THR A 156 -10.07 -4.40 1.33
C THR A 156 -11.55 -4.30 1.62
N SER A 157 -12.35 -4.05 0.60
CA SER A 157 -13.80 -3.98 0.62
C SER A 157 -14.37 -5.01 -0.35
N ILE A 158 -15.24 -5.89 0.15
CA ILE A 158 -15.95 -6.89 -0.66
C ILE A 158 -17.44 -6.61 -0.50
N THR A 159 -18.08 -6.19 -1.59
CA THR A 159 -19.50 -5.89 -1.62
C THR A 159 -20.23 -6.89 -2.51
N PHE A 160 -21.25 -7.52 -1.95
CA PHE A 160 -22.11 -8.49 -2.61
C PHE A 160 -23.42 -7.83 -3.01
N ASP A 161 -23.95 -8.13 -4.19
CA ASP A 161 -25.25 -7.59 -4.59
C ASP A 161 -26.37 -8.04 -3.63
N GLY A 162 -27.20 -7.10 -3.19
CA GLY A 162 -28.29 -7.35 -2.24
C GLY A 162 -27.88 -7.61 -0.78
N TYR A 163 -26.65 -7.25 -0.38
CA TYR A 163 -26.22 -7.38 1.01
C TYR A 163 -27.09 -6.53 1.96
N THR A 164 -27.30 -7.00 3.19
CA THR A 164 -28.04 -6.26 4.23
C THR A 164 -27.24 -6.03 5.51
N LYS A 165 -26.04 -6.61 5.62
CA LYS A 165 -25.17 -6.48 6.79
C LYS A 165 -23.81 -5.94 6.39
N LYS A 166 -23.13 -5.28 7.32
CA LYS A 166 -21.76 -4.83 7.17
C LYS A 166 -20.88 -5.49 8.23
N CYS A 167 -19.73 -6.00 7.82
CA CYS A 167 -18.69 -6.55 8.68
C CYS A 167 -17.47 -5.64 8.58
N ASP A 168 -17.23 -4.84 9.60
CA ASP A 168 -16.05 -3.97 9.68
C ASP A 168 -14.99 -4.63 10.55
N MET A 169 -13.74 -4.59 10.09
CA MET A 169 -12.61 -5.17 10.79
C MET A 169 -11.38 -4.30 10.61
N ILE A 170 -10.85 -3.78 11.71
CA ILE A 170 -9.67 -2.93 11.70
C ILE A 170 -8.65 -3.54 12.63
N PHE A 171 -7.55 -3.99 12.06
CA PHE A 171 -6.42 -4.46 12.86
C PHE A 171 -5.69 -3.25 13.45
N LYS A 172 -5.25 -3.39 14.70
CA LYS A 172 -4.36 -2.41 15.33
C LYS A 172 -3.08 -2.27 14.51
N GLU A 173 -2.43 -1.11 14.59
CA GLU A 173 -1.12 -0.94 13.96
C GLU A 173 -0.15 -2.03 14.46
N ASN A 174 0.49 -2.73 13.54
CA ASN A 174 1.33 -3.92 13.78
C ASN A 174 0.58 -5.21 14.17
N GLY A 175 -0.75 -5.23 14.10
CA GLY A 175 -1.57 -6.44 14.22
C GLY A 175 -1.21 -7.44 13.14
N LYS A 176 -0.50 -8.50 13.51
CA LYS A 176 0.00 -9.53 12.60
C LYS A 176 -0.68 -10.86 12.88
N ILE A 177 -1.37 -11.42 11.90
CA ILE A 177 -1.84 -12.80 11.95
C ILE A 177 -0.68 -13.69 11.53
N LEU A 178 -0.24 -14.56 12.44
CA LEU A 178 0.72 -15.61 12.12
C LEU A 178 -0.07 -16.81 11.59
N ALA A 179 0.14 -17.14 10.33
CA ALA A 179 -0.49 -18.25 9.66
C ALA A 179 0.53 -19.37 9.40
N ASP A 180 0.09 -20.61 9.58
CA ASP A 180 0.88 -21.79 9.24
C ASP A 180 0.31 -22.40 7.95
N LEU A 181 1.16 -22.57 6.94
CA LEU A 181 0.78 -23.10 5.63
C LEU A 181 0.19 -24.51 5.69
N LYS A 182 0.57 -25.30 6.71
CA LYS A 182 0.10 -26.68 6.90
C LYS A 182 -1.26 -26.74 7.57
N LEU A 183 -1.73 -25.66 8.21
CA LEU A 183 -3.03 -25.63 8.85
C LEU A 183 -4.15 -25.56 7.82
N THR A 184 -5.25 -26.25 8.13
CA THR A 184 -6.46 -26.34 7.30
C THR A 184 -7.66 -25.70 7.98
N GLU A 185 -7.42 -24.63 8.74
CA GLU A 185 -8.42 -23.97 9.56
C GLU A 185 -9.54 -23.35 8.70
N LEU A 186 -10.76 -23.44 9.23
CA LEU A 186 -11.94 -22.81 8.66
C LEU A 186 -12.11 -21.41 9.29
N ILE A 187 -11.96 -20.37 8.46
CA ILE A 187 -12.25 -18.99 8.80
C ILE A 187 -13.66 -18.68 8.30
N SER A 188 -14.64 -18.73 9.20
CA SER A 188 -16.04 -18.41 8.87
C SER A 188 -16.68 -17.37 9.80
N ASN A 189 -16.11 -17.17 10.98
CA ASN A 189 -16.55 -16.13 11.90
C ASN A 189 -15.41 -15.12 12.09
N LEU A 190 -15.54 -13.92 11.54
CA LEU A 190 -14.53 -12.88 11.70
C LEU A 190 -14.60 -12.15 13.05
N GLU A 191 -15.71 -12.28 13.78
CA GLU A 191 -15.87 -11.68 15.12
C GLU A 191 -14.82 -12.21 16.10
N GLN A 192 -14.38 -13.47 15.94
CA GLN A 192 -13.30 -14.06 16.76
C GLN A 192 -11.94 -13.37 16.58
N TYR A 193 -11.79 -12.60 15.50
CA TYR A 193 -10.61 -11.80 15.24
C TYR A 193 -10.86 -10.30 15.46
N GLY A 194 -12.00 -9.94 16.07
CA GLY A 194 -12.35 -8.56 16.42
C GLY A 194 -13.17 -7.81 15.36
N ALA A 195 -13.75 -8.50 14.37
CA ALA A 195 -14.69 -7.85 13.46
C ALA A 195 -16.02 -7.52 14.17
N SER A 196 -16.67 -6.43 13.75
CA SER A 196 -18.02 -6.06 14.18
C SER A 196 -19.00 -6.26 13.04
N ILE A 197 -20.16 -6.85 13.32
CA ILE A 197 -21.24 -7.05 12.34
C ILE A 197 -22.43 -6.15 12.70
N ILE A 198 -22.85 -5.34 11.75
CA ILE A 198 -23.94 -4.36 11.89
C ILE A 198 -24.98 -4.63 10.80
N ASP A 199 -26.26 -4.54 11.15
CA ASP A 199 -27.35 -4.57 10.15
C ASP A 199 -27.47 -3.18 9.51
N GLU A 200 -27.31 -3.07 8.18
CA GLU A 200 -27.40 -1.78 7.49
C GLU A 200 -28.84 -1.25 7.43
N ASN A 201 -29.84 -2.10 7.64
CA ASN A 201 -31.23 -1.69 7.67
C ASN A 201 -31.71 -1.28 9.07
N ASP A 202 -30.90 -1.47 10.12
CA ASP A 202 -31.26 -1.01 11.46
C ASP A 202 -31.00 0.51 11.57
N PRO A 203 -32.04 1.36 11.65
CA PRO A 203 -31.86 2.81 11.78
C PRO A 203 -31.14 3.22 13.07
N LYS A 204 -31.07 2.34 14.08
CA LYS A 204 -30.29 2.56 15.31
C LYS A 204 -28.82 2.17 15.17
N GLY A 205 -28.47 1.45 14.10
CA GLY A 205 -27.14 0.93 13.81
C GLY A 205 -26.19 1.93 13.14
N GLN A 206 -26.59 3.19 12.94
CA GLN A 206 -25.65 4.27 12.66
C GLN A 206 -24.76 4.45 13.90
N LEU A 207 -23.70 3.64 13.97
CA LEU A 207 -22.62 3.84 14.93
C LEU A 207 -22.18 5.29 14.77
N ILE A 208 -22.26 6.02 15.88
CA ILE A 208 -21.42 7.20 16.10
C ILE A 208 -20.04 6.77 15.61
N PRO A 209 -19.42 7.49 14.63
CA PRO A 209 -18.09 7.17 14.16
C PRO A 209 -17.27 6.84 15.40
N LEU A 210 -16.70 5.63 15.46
CA LEU A 210 -15.78 5.30 16.53
C LEU A 210 -14.76 6.43 16.51
N GLU A 211 -14.86 7.35 17.48
CA GLU A 211 -13.76 8.21 17.87
C GLU A 211 -12.74 7.19 18.36
N TYR A 212 -11.92 6.72 17.42
CA TYR A 212 -10.64 6.18 17.77
C TYR A 212 -10.04 7.25 18.67
N PRO A 213 -9.57 6.90 19.87
CA PRO A 213 -8.76 7.85 20.62
C PRO A 213 -7.74 8.34 19.61
N GLU A 214 -7.81 9.63 19.25
CA GLU A 214 -6.81 10.25 18.40
C GLU A 214 -5.50 9.80 19.04
N GLU A 215 -4.79 8.89 18.36
CA GLU A 215 -3.48 8.48 18.82
C GLU A 215 -2.71 9.78 18.84
N ASP A 216 -2.49 10.32 20.05
CA ASP A 216 -2.12 11.69 20.33
C ASP A 216 -1.16 12.15 19.24
N GLU A 217 -1.70 12.86 18.25
CA GLU A 217 -0.98 13.13 17.02
C GLU A 217 0.29 13.91 17.36
N ASN A 218 0.36 14.53 18.54
CA ASN A 218 1.53 15.18 19.08
C ASN A 218 2.73 14.25 19.30
N GLN A 219 2.58 12.96 19.65
CA GLN A 219 3.77 12.09 19.87
C GLN A 219 4.37 11.58 18.55
N ILE A 220 3.56 11.35 17.51
CA ILE A 220 4.05 10.95 16.18
C ILE A 220 4.37 12.18 15.31
N ASN A 221 3.65 13.30 15.48
CA ASN A 221 4.00 14.58 14.87
C ASN A 221 5.19 15.25 15.52
N GLU A 222 5.51 15.08 16.82
CA GLU A 222 6.77 15.65 17.32
C GLU A 222 7.98 14.99 16.66
N GLU A 223 8.00 13.67 16.45
CA GLU A 223 9.14 13.01 15.80
C GLU A 223 9.19 13.28 14.27
N LYS A 224 8.04 13.34 13.59
CA LYS A 224 7.94 13.68 12.14
C LYS A 224 8.06 15.18 11.85
N GLN A 225 7.51 16.08 12.67
CA GLN A 225 7.73 17.52 12.55
C GLN A 225 9.18 17.87 12.89
N PHE A 226 9.82 17.22 13.86
CA PHE A 226 11.20 17.52 14.21
C PHE A 226 12.17 17.09 13.10
N THR A 227 11.91 15.99 12.40
CA THR A 227 12.68 15.60 11.21
C THR A 227 12.38 16.48 10.00
N THR A 228 11.11 16.80 9.74
CA THR A 228 10.73 17.64 8.58
C THR A 228 11.23 19.08 8.72
N THR A 229 11.13 19.66 9.92
CA THR A 229 11.58 21.04 10.18
C THR A 229 13.10 21.17 10.10
N ARG A 230 13.85 20.16 10.56
CA ARG A 230 15.32 20.13 10.42
C ARG A 230 15.75 20.03 8.95
N ILE A 231 15.07 19.20 8.16
CA ILE A 231 15.35 19.08 6.71
C ILE A 231 15.00 20.38 5.99
N LEU A 232 13.89 21.04 6.35
CA LEU A 232 13.51 22.35 5.78
C LEU A 232 14.51 23.46 6.17
N LEU A 233 15.01 23.46 7.39
CA LEU A 233 16.03 24.42 7.84
C LEU A 233 17.38 24.21 7.15
N LEU A 234 17.81 22.95 6.99
CA LEU A 234 19.05 22.60 6.30
C LEU A 234 18.99 22.92 4.80
N THR A 235 17.84 22.68 4.17
CA THR A 235 17.65 23.03 2.75
C THR A 235 17.57 24.54 2.55
N PHE A 236 16.90 25.28 3.44
CA PHE A 236 16.83 26.74 3.37
C PHE A 236 18.19 27.42 3.64
N THR A 237 18.95 26.94 4.64
CA THR A 237 20.30 27.46 4.92
C THR A 237 21.26 27.17 3.77
N SER A 238 21.21 25.97 3.17
CA SER A 238 21.99 25.64 1.98
C SER A 238 21.62 26.52 0.78
N LEU A 239 20.34 26.84 0.60
CA LEU A 239 19.87 27.74 -0.46
C LEU A 239 20.42 29.17 -0.26
N LEU A 240 20.29 29.72 0.95
CA LEU A 240 20.79 31.06 1.28
C LEU A 240 22.31 31.16 1.11
N ALA A 241 23.06 30.11 1.48
CA ALA A 241 24.51 30.07 1.31
C ALA A 241 24.96 30.18 -0.16
N VAL A 242 24.11 29.83 -1.13
CA VAL A 242 24.42 29.99 -2.56
C VAL A 242 23.85 31.29 -3.13
N VAL A 243 22.68 31.73 -2.67
CA VAL A 243 22.03 32.94 -3.18
C VAL A 243 22.79 34.20 -2.76
N ILE A 244 23.24 34.30 -1.51
CA ILE A 244 23.91 35.49 -0.97
C ILE A 244 25.23 35.81 -1.72
N PRO A 245 26.15 34.85 -1.96
CA PRO A 245 27.37 35.12 -2.73
C PRO A 245 27.10 35.57 -4.17
N VAL A 246 26.07 35.01 -4.83
CA VAL A 246 25.69 35.40 -6.19
C VAL A 246 25.19 36.84 -6.22
N ILE A 247 24.33 37.23 -5.27
CA ILE A 247 23.86 38.62 -5.16
C ILE A 247 25.04 39.55 -4.89
N ASN A 248 25.94 39.20 -3.96
CA ASN A 248 27.12 40.00 -3.66
C ASN A 248 28.05 40.14 -4.87
N TRP A 249 28.24 39.07 -5.64
CA TRP A 249 29.03 39.11 -6.88
C TRP A 249 28.40 40.04 -7.91
N ILE A 250 27.08 39.98 -8.11
CA ILE A 250 26.36 40.89 -9.03
C ILE A 250 26.53 42.35 -8.60
N ILE A 251 26.39 42.64 -7.30
CA ILE A 251 26.55 43.99 -6.75
C ILE A 251 27.98 44.49 -6.97
N LEU A 252 29.00 43.70 -6.60
CA LEU A 252 30.41 44.06 -6.79
C LEU A 252 30.76 44.30 -8.25
N ASN A 253 30.24 43.48 -9.17
CA ASN A 253 30.51 43.63 -10.59
C ASN A 253 29.86 44.90 -11.15
N ARG A 254 28.69 45.30 -10.65
CA ARG A 254 28.07 46.59 -10.98
C ARG A 254 28.89 47.77 -10.46
N PHE A 255 29.40 47.71 -9.23
CA PHE A 255 30.27 48.76 -8.67
C PHE A 255 31.59 48.91 -9.43
N ARG A 256 32.22 47.79 -9.81
CA ARG A 256 33.45 47.80 -10.61
C ARG A 256 33.23 48.53 -11.93
N LYS A 257 32.16 48.18 -12.65
CA LYS A 257 31.78 48.84 -13.91
C LYS A 257 31.51 50.35 -13.74
N SER A 258 30.92 50.76 -12.61
CA SER A 258 30.70 52.19 -12.31
C SER A 258 32.01 52.95 -12.02
N ASN A 259 32.98 52.33 -11.35
CA ASN A 259 34.26 52.97 -11.05
C ASN A 259 35.15 53.10 -12.29
N ASP A 260 35.09 52.12 -13.19
CA ASP A 260 35.77 52.19 -14.48
C ASP A 260 35.19 53.33 -15.33
N ALA A 261 33.86 53.53 -15.32
CA ALA A 261 33.23 54.68 -15.97
C ALA A 261 33.68 56.03 -15.39
N LYS A 262 33.79 56.17 -14.06
CA LYS A 262 34.30 57.40 -13.41
C LYS A 262 35.78 57.67 -13.72
N ARG A 263 36.63 56.64 -13.83
CA ARG A 263 38.05 56.80 -14.19
C ARG A 263 38.24 57.27 -15.64
N ILE A 264 37.36 56.88 -16.55
CA ILE A 264 37.38 57.36 -17.94
C ILE A 264 37.00 58.85 -17.98
N LEU A 265 35.98 59.27 -17.22
CA LEU A 265 35.56 60.67 -17.12
C LEU A 265 36.63 61.61 -16.55
N ASN A 266 37.46 61.16 -15.60
CA ASN A 266 38.55 61.99 -15.03
C ASN A 266 39.80 62.09 -15.93
N LYS A 267 39.87 61.35 -17.04
CA LYS A 267 40.99 61.39 -18.00
C LYS A 267 40.68 62.24 -19.24
N ILE A 268 39.45 62.72 -19.37
CA ILE A 268 38.98 63.64 -20.41
C ILE A 268 38.99 65.04 -19.79
#